data_AF-A0A929BP24-F1
#
_entry.id   AF-A0A929BP24-F1
#
_cell.length_a   1.000
_cell.length_b   1.000
_cell.length_c   1.000
_cell.angle_alpha   90.00
_cell.angle_beta   90.00
_cell.angle_gamma   90.00
#
_symmetry.space_group_name_H-M   'P 1'
#
loop_
_entity.id
_entity.type
_entity.pdbx_description
1 polymer ?
#
loop_
_entity_poly.entity_id
_entity_poly.type
_entity_poly.pdbx_seq_one_letter_code
_entity_poly.pdbx_strand_id
1 'polypeptide(L)' 'PNPIGVTTARVQRVEGNVLEVVGLDALDGSPVLDIKGYSSFFDTPYSG' A
#
# COMPACT_ATOMS: atom_id res chain seq x y z
N PRO A 1 3.51 0.87 21.75
CA PRO A 1 3.28 0.23 20.43
C PRO A 1 2.34 1.09 19.57
N ASN A 2 2.58 1.12 18.25
CA ASN A 2 1.76 1.88 17.31
C ASN A 2 1.18 0.89 16.28
N PRO A 3 -0.15 0.68 16.23
CA PRO A 3 -0.78 -0.30 15.35
C PRO A 3 -0.85 0.23 13.90
N ILE A 4 0.29 0.21 13.21
CA ILE A 4 0.42 0.66 11.82
C ILE A 4 0.69 -0.56 10.94
N GLY A 5 -0.24 -0.85 10.03
CA GLY A 5 -0.09 -1.88 9.00
C GLY A 5 0.52 -1.31 7.72
N VAL A 6 1.29 -2.12 7.00
CA VAL A 6 1.89 -1.76 5.72
C VAL A 6 1.70 -2.92 4.74
N THR A 7 1.20 -2.60 3.54
CA THR A 7 0.88 -3.58 2.51
C THR A 7 1.25 -3.01 1.14
N THR A 8 1.97 -3.79 0.33
CA THR A 8 2.18 -3.46 -1.08
C THR A 8 0.98 -3.94 -1.89
N ALA A 9 0.18 -3.00 -2.41
CA ALA A 9 -0.98 -3.30 -3.25
C ALA A 9 -0.75 -2.82 -4.70
N ARG A 10 -1.39 -3.48 -5.66
CA ARG A 10 -1.35 -3.09 -7.07
C ARG A 10 -2.53 -2.19 -7.40
N VAL A 11 -2.26 -0.99 -7.89
CA VAL A 11 -3.28 -0.09 -8.45
C VAL A 11 -3.82 -0.69 -9.74
N GLN A 12 -5.14 -0.88 -9.78
CA GLN A 12 -5.88 -1.31 -10.96
C GLN A 12 -6.47 -0.11 -11.69
N ARG A 13 -6.95 0.90 -10.95
CA ARG A 13 -7.61 2.08 -11.51
C ARG A 13 -7.46 3.30 -10.60
N VAL A 14 -7.50 4.48 -11.21
CA VAL A 14 -7.49 5.78 -10.53
C VAL A 14 -8.69 6.59 -11.00
N GLU A 15 -9.51 7.05 -10.06
CA GLU A 15 -10.67 7.92 -10.31
C GLU A 15 -10.69 9.09 -9.36
N GLY A 16 -10.17 10.24 -9.79
CA GLY A 16 -10.05 11.40 -8.92
C GLY A 16 -9.24 11.08 -7.67
N ASN A 17 -9.89 11.04 -6.51
CA ASN A 17 -9.29 10.71 -5.22
C ASN A 17 -9.50 9.25 -4.77
N VAL A 18 -9.99 8.38 -5.65
CA VAL A 18 -10.23 6.96 -5.37
C VAL A 18 -9.21 6.10 -6.12
N LEU A 19 -8.60 5.15 -5.41
CA LEU A 19 -7.74 4.11 -5.95
C LEU A 19 -8.42 2.76 -5.80
N GLU A 20 -8.62 2.06 -6.91
CA GLU A 20 -9.01 0.66 -6.90
C GLU A 20 -7.75 -0.19 -6.89
N VAL A 21 -7.59 -1.06 -5.89
CA VAL A 21 -6.38 -1.85 -5.67
C VAL A 21 -6.68 -3.32 -5.45
N VAL A 22 -5.70 -4.18 -5.74
CA VAL A 22 -5.72 -5.60 -5.37
C VAL A 22 -4.57 -5.92 -4.42
N GLY A 23 -4.84 -6.75 -3.42
CA GLY A 23 -3.86 -7.22 -2.43
C GLY A 23 -3.83 -6.43 -1.11
N LEU A 24 -4.74 -5.46 -0.91
CA LEU A 24 -4.91 -4.81 0.39
C LEU A 24 -5.59 -5.77 1.39
N ASP A 25 -5.05 -5.85 2.60
CA ASP A 25 -5.47 -6.74 3.69
C ASP A 25 -6.04 -5.98 4.90
N ALA A 26 -6.58 -4.78 4.66
CA ALA A 26 -7.24 -3.97 5.66
C ALA A 26 -8.75 -4.25 5.72
N LEU A 27 -9.35 -4.12 6.91
CA LEU A 27 -10.80 -4.18 7.06
C LEU A 27 -11.46 -2.96 6.40
N ASP A 28 -12.69 -3.12 5.93
CA ASP A 28 -13.48 -1.99 5.43
C ASP A 28 -13.59 -0.87 6.49
N GLY A 29 -13.47 0.38 6.03
CA GLY A 29 -13.43 1.56 6.90
C GLY A 29 -12.11 1.80 7.65
N SER A 30 -11.07 0.97 7.48
CA SER A 30 -9.76 1.22 8.09
C SER A 30 -9.15 2.55 7.60
N PRO A 31 -8.62 3.41 8.49
CA PRO A 31 -8.06 4.69 8.09
C PRO A 31 -6.74 4.52 7.33
N VAL A 32 -6.62 5.21 6.19
CA VAL A 32 -5.37 5.29 5.43
C VAL A 32 -4.52 6.42 6.01
N LEU A 33 -3.29 6.08 6.40
CA LEU A 33 -2.34 7.03 6.98
C LEU A 33 -1.44 7.67 5.91
N ASP A 34 -1.02 6.90 4.91
CA ASP A 34 -0.04 7.32 3.91
C ASP A 34 -0.03 6.37 2.69
N ILE A 35 0.41 6.89 1.53
CA ILE A 35 0.57 6.14 0.28
C ILE A 35 1.91 6.56 -0.36
N LYS A 36 2.74 5.58 -0.74
CA LYS A 36 4.00 5.80 -1.47
C LYS A 36 4.09 4.88 -2.67
N GLY A 37 4.83 5.31 -3.69
CA GLY A 37 5.11 4.46 -4.86
C GLY A 37 6.05 3.32 -4.48
N TYR A 38 5.71 2.11 -4.90
CA TYR A 38 6.59 0.94 -4.76
C TYR A 38 7.83 1.11 -5.65
N SER A 39 9.00 0.81 -5.09
CA SER A 39 10.27 0.75 -5.80
C SER A 39 11.01 -0.51 -5.40
N SER A 40 11.31 -1.39 -6.37
CA SER A 40 12.07 -2.60 -6.09
C SER A 40 13.45 -2.33 -5.48
N PHE A 41 14.02 -1.14 -5.72
CA PHE A 41 15.31 -0.75 -5.12
C PHE A 41 15.22 -0.52 -3.60
N PHE A 42 14.07 -0.06 -3.09
CA PHE A 42 13.88 0.25 -1.67
C PHE A 42 13.07 -0.81 -0.92
N ASP A 43 12.13 -1.47 -1.61
CA ASP A 43 11.10 -2.29 -1.00
C ASP A 43 11.36 -3.81 -1.13
N THR A 44 12.50 -4.20 -1.68
CA THR A 44 12.94 -5.60 -1.68
C THR A 44 14.10 -5.81 -0.70
N PRO A 45 14.23 -7.00 -0.09
CA PRO A 45 15.36 -7.31 0.77
C PRO A 45 16.68 -7.12 0.02
N TYR A 46 17.65 -6.49 0.67
CA TYR A 46 19.00 -6.36 0.12
C TYR A 46 19.60 -7.75 -0.14
N SER A 47 20.00 -8.00 -1.39
CA SER A 47 20.47 -9.32 -1.83
C SER A 47 21.99 -9.50 -1.83
N GLY A 48 22.77 -8.47 -1.46
CA GLY A 48 24.23 -8.47 -1.65
C GLY A 48 24.61 -7.98 -3.04
#